data_AF-A0A661HTQ9-F1
#
_entry.id   AF-A0A661HTQ9-F1
#
_cell.length_a   1.000
_cell.length_b   1.000
_cell.length_c   1.000
_cell.angle_alpha   90.00
_cell.angle_beta   90.00
_cell.angle_gamma   90.00
#
_symmetry.space_group_name_H-M   'P 1'
#
loop_
_entity.id
_entity.type
_entity.pdbx_description
1 polymer ?
#
loop_
_entity_poly.entity_id
_entity_poly.type
_entity_poly.pdbx_seq_one_letter_code
_entity_poly.pdbx_strand_id
1 'polypeptide(L)'
;MNKIFFAFLTIVLLTVGLSQAAVYKGQKEYVKKCKKCHNNGQELAHSKKMREWKKLMKKKGKGLAALHLEDVKAKKSWKYFKSKKFAKRSKHLKDFMVEYAKDSGNVPACN
;
A
#
# COMPACT_ATOMS: atom_id res chain seq x y z
N MET A 1 15.98 20.81 31.60
CA MET A 1 15.45 19.95 30.52
C MET A 1 14.00 20.32 30.26
N ASN A 2 13.71 20.97 29.12
CA ASN A 2 12.37 21.49 28.83
C ASN A 2 11.35 20.35 28.70
N LYS A 3 10.31 20.33 29.55
CA LYS A 3 9.19 19.37 29.47
C LYS A 3 8.53 19.38 28.08
N ILE A 4 8.57 20.52 27.41
CA ILE A 4 8.11 20.70 26.02
C ILE A 4 8.95 19.88 25.03
N PHE A 5 10.27 19.81 25.22
CA PHE A 5 11.17 19.02 24.36
C PHE A 5 10.87 17.52 24.46
N PHE A 6 10.60 17.01 25.67
CA PHE A 6 10.20 15.62 25.88
C PHE A 6 8.81 15.31 25.29
N ALA A 7 7.87 16.25 25.35
CA ALA A 7 6.56 16.10 24.73
C ALA A 7 6.62 16.09 23.19
N PHE A 8 7.49 16.91 22.58
CA PHE A 8 7.70 16.86 21.13
C PHE A 8 8.38 15.56 20.68
N LEU A 9 9.37 15.07 21.44
CA LEU A 9 10.09 13.83 21.13
C LEU A 9 9.17 12.60 21.14
N THR A 10 8.24 12.51 22.11
CA THR A 10 7.29 11.39 22.20
C THR A 10 6.28 11.38 21.06
N ILE A 11 5.79 12.55 20.63
CA ILE A 11 4.85 12.67 19.50
C ILE A 11 5.49 12.19 18.19
N VAL A 12 6.75 12.56 17.93
CA VAL A 12 7.46 12.14 16.71
C VAL A 12 7.61 10.62 16.66
N LEU A 13 8.07 10.00 17.76
CA LEU A 13 8.26 8.55 17.86
C LEU A 13 6.96 7.75 17.60
N LEU A 14 5.81 8.24 18.10
CA LEU A 14 4.51 7.61 17.90
C LEU A 14 4.08 7.60 16.42
N THR A 15 4.34 8.68 15.67
CA THR A 15 3.91 8.80 14.26
C THR A 15 4.67 7.88 13.30
N VAL A 16 5.96 7.63 13.56
CA VAL A 16 6.79 6.74 12.75
C VAL A 16 6.30 5.29 12.86
N GLY A 17 5.99 4.83 14.08
CA GLY A 17 5.53 3.46 14.33
C GLY A 17 4.19 3.12 13.64
N LEU A 18 3.26 4.08 13.61
CA LEU A 18 1.96 3.90 12.95
C LEU A 18 2.08 3.71 11.43
N SER A 19 3.04 4.39 10.82
CA SER A 19 3.29 4.36 9.37
C SER A 19 3.81 2.99 8.93
N GLN A 20 4.79 2.44 9.66
CA GLN A 20 5.35 1.11 9.39
C GLN A 20 4.28 0.00 9.54
N ALA A 21 3.41 0.09 10.55
CA ALA A 21 2.33 -0.88 10.74
C ALA A 21 1.31 -0.87 9.57
N ALA A 22 1.05 0.29 8.96
CA ALA A 22 0.17 0.40 7.80
C ALA A 22 0.79 -0.21 6.54
N VAL A 23 2.08 0.04 6.30
CA VAL A 23 2.88 -0.56 5.21
C VAL A 23 2.88 -2.08 5.33
N TYR A 24 3.21 -2.62 6.52
CA TYR A 24 3.20 -4.06 6.78
C TYR A 24 1.82 -4.71 6.53
N LYS A 25 0.74 -4.06 6.98
CA LYS A 25 -0.64 -4.53 6.69
C LYS A 25 -0.91 -4.55 5.18
N GLY A 26 -0.35 -3.60 4.42
CA GLY A 26 -0.43 -3.52 2.97
C GLY A 26 0.30 -4.66 2.28
N GLN A 27 1.54 -4.92 2.68
CA GLN A 27 2.34 -6.04 2.19
C GLN A 27 1.65 -7.39 2.47
N LYS A 28 1.09 -7.58 3.67
CA LYS A 28 0.34 -8.79 4.02
C LYS A 28 -0.91 -8.98 3.14
N GLU A 29 -1.62 -7.90 2.83
CA GLU A 29 -2.76 -7.96 1.89
C GLU A 29 -2.29 -8.29 0.47
N TYR A 30 -1.17 -7.70 0.02
CA TYR A 30 -0.55 -8.01 -1.27
C TYR A 30 -0.23 -9.50 -1.40
N VAL A 31 0.49 -10.07 -0.42
CA VAL A 31 0.85 -11.50 -0.42
C VAL A 31 -0.39 -12.38 -0.48
N LYS A 32 -1.44 -12.05 0.29
CA LYS A 32 -2.67 -12.85 0.35
C LYS A 32 -3.55 -12.77 -0.89
N LYS A 33 -3.54 -11.65 -1.63
CA LYS A 33 -4.53 -11.37 -2.67
C LYS A 33 -3.97 -11.09 -4.05
N CYS A 34 -2.76 -10.53 -4.13
CA CYS A 34 -2.16 -10.05 -5.36
C CYS A 34 -1.03 -10.98 -5.83
N LYS A 35 -0.19 -11.51 -4.93
CA LYS A 35 0.99 -12.36 -5.25
C LYS A 35 0.66 -13.61 -6.08
N LYS A 36 -0.58 -14.10 -6.01
CA LYS A 36 -1.04 -15.23 -6.83
C LYS A 36 -1.09 -14.94 -8.33
N CYS A 37 -1.10 -13.67 -8.73
CA CYS A 37 -1.18 -13.23 -10.13
C CYS A 37 -0.04 -12.26 -10.50
N HIS A 38 0.60 -11.67 -9.50
CA HIS A 38 1.68 -10.69 -9.64
C HIS A 38 2.91 -11.23 -8.91
N ASN A 39 4.11 -10.91 -9.38
CA ASN A 39 5.36 -11.40 -8.80
C ASN A 39 5.68 -10.70 -7.46
N ASN A 40 6.93 -10.31 -7.25
CA ASN A 40 7.36 -9.66 -6.03
C ASN A 40 6.58 -8.35 -5.81
N GLY A 41 6.10 -8.12 -4.58
CA GLY A 41 5.34 -6.91 -4.25
C GLY A 41 6.14 -5.63 -4.35
N GLN A 42 7.45 -5.70 -4.09
CA GLN A 42 8.37 -4.59 -4.28
C GLN A 42 8.54 -4.26 -5.77
N GLU A 43 8.71 -5.26 -6.62
CA GLU A 43 8.79 -5.06 -8.07
C GLU A 43 7.52 -4.39 -8.60
N LEU A 44 6.35 -4.85 -8.13
CA LEU A 44 5.10 -4.20 -8.50
C LEU A 44 5.03 -2.77 -7.95
N ALA A 45 5.32 -2.53 -6.67
CA ALA A 45 5.33 -1.18 -6.11
C ALA A 45 6.28 -0.24 -6.88
N HIS A 46 7.47 -0.73 -7.25
CA HIS A 46 8.47 0.02 -7.99
C HIS A 46 8.10 0.27 -9.46
N SER A 47 7.05 -0.38 -10.00
CA SER A 47 6.61 -0.21 -11.39
C SER A 47 6.00 1.17 -11.71
N LYS A 48 5.64 1.96 -10.69
CA LYS A 48 5.05 3.29 -10.87
C LYS A 48 5.59 4.31 -9.86
N LYS A 49 5.46 5.59 -10.20
CA LYS A 49 5.76 6.70 -9.28
C LYS A 49 4.70 6.82 -8.19
N MET A 50 5.07 7.42 -7.06
CA MET A 50 4.19 7.68 -5.91
C MET A 50 2.90 8.38 -6.36
N ARG A 51 3.00 9.37 -7.26
CA ARG A 51 1.84 10.12 -7.76
C ARG A 51 0.84 9.23 -8.52
N GLU A 52 1.36 8.27 -9.27
CA GLU A 52 0.56 7.36 -10.10
C GLU A 52 -0.14 6.33 -9.21
N TRP A 53 0.57 5.76 -8.24
CA TRP A 53 -0.03 4.89 -7.22
C TRP A 53 -1.11 5.62 -6.42
N LYS A 54 -0.81 6.84 -5.96
CA LYS A 54 -1.80 7.67 -5.27
C LYS A 54 -3.04 7.88 -6.14
N LYS A 55 -2.88 8.16 -7.44
CA LYS A 55 -3.99 8.33 -8.40
C LYS A 55 -4.82 7.06 -8.55
N LEU A 56 -4.20 5.90 -8.80
CA LEU A 56 -4.90 4.61 -8.94
C LEU A 56 -5.63 4.19 -7.67
N MET A 57 -5.08 4.55 -6.51
CA MET A 57 -5.61 4.18 -5.22
C MET A 57 -6.63 5.17 -4.63
N LYS A 58 -6.92 6.27 -5.33
CA LYS A 58 -7.99 7.23 -4.95
C LYS A 58 -9.34 6.51 -4.79
N LYS A 59 -10.23 7.13 -4.01
CA LYS A 59 -11.61 6.65 -3.80
C LYS A 59 -11.67 5.16 -3.40
N LYS A 60 -10.85 4.75 -2.44
CA LYS A 60 -10.73 3.36 -1.95
C LYS A 60 -10.27 2.35 -3.01
N GLY A 61 -9.24 2.70 -3.79
CA GLY A 61 -8.64 1.76 -4.76
C GLY A 61 -9.44 1.59 -6.06
N LYS A 62 -10.39 2.48 -6.36
CA LYS A 62 -11.29 2.32 -7.52
C LYS A 62 -10.55 2.20 -8.85
N GLY A 63 -9.47 2.98 -9.05
CA GLY A 63 -8.67 2.89 -10.27
C GLY A 63 -7.99 1.53 -10.42
N LEU A 64 -7.38 1.03 -9.33
CA LEU A 64 -6.78 -0.31 -9.33
C LEU A 64 -7.82 -1.42 -9.56
N ALA A 65 -9.01 -1.28 -8.97
CA ALA A 65 -10.10 -2.23 -9.19
C ALA A 65 -10.58 -2.21 -10.64
N ALA A 66 -10.76 -1.04 -11.25
CA ALA A 66 -11.17 -0.90 -12.65
C ALA A 66 -10.21 -1.65 -13.59
N LEU A 67 -8.90 -1.45 -13.45
CA LEU A 67 -7.88 -2.17 -14.24
C LEU A 67 -8.04 -3.69 -14.20
N HIS A 68 -8.45 -4.25 -13.06
CA HIS A 68 -8.67 -5.69 -12.94
C HIS A 68 -10.06 -6.12 -13.42
N LEU A 69 -11.08 -5.28 -13.25
CA LEU A 69 -12.46 -5.59 -13.61
C LEU A 69 -12.73 -5.47 -15.12
N GLU A 70 -11.92 -4.68 -15.82
CA GLU A 70 -12.00 -4.50 -17.28
C GLU A 70 -11.19 -5.55 -18.05
N ASP A 71 -10.23 -6.23 -17.39
CA ASP A 71 -9.45 -7.31 -17.99
C ASP A 71 -10.08 -8.69 -17.72
N VAL A 72 -10.49 -9.36 -18.80
CA VAL A 72 -11.06 -10.72 -18.77
C VAL A 72 -10.04 -11.74 -18.23
N LYS A 73 -8.74 -11.55 -18.48
CA LYS A 73 -7.69 -12.43 -17.92
C LYS A 73 -7.62 -12.33 -16.40
N ALA A 74 -8.04 -11.20 -15.84
CA ALA A 74 -8.09 -10.96 -14.39
C ALA A 74 -9.40 -11.42 -13.72
N LYS A 75 -10.30 -12.14 -14.42
CA LYS A 75 -11.61 -12.60 -13.89
C LYS A 75 -11.53 -13.32 -12.53
N LYS A 76 -10.46 -14.10 -12.29
CA LYS A 76 -10.20 -14.79 -11.00
C LYS A 76 -10.03 -13.82 -9.80
N SER A 77 -9.74 -12.55 -10.07
CA SER A 77 -9.56 -11.51 -9.05
C SER A 77 -10.83 -10.68 -8.79
N TRP A 78 -11.83 -10.72 -9.67
CA TRP A 78 -13.00 -9.83 -9.63
C TRP A 78 -13.78 -9.91 -8.32
N LYS A 79 -13.96 -11.12 -7.77
CA LYS A 79 -14.62 -11.31 -6.46
C LYS A 79 -13.96 -10.50 -5.35
N TYR A 80 -12.63 -10.39 -5.38
CA TYR A 80 -11.89 -9.58 -4.41
C TYR A 80 -12.11 -8.09 -4.65
N PHE A 81 -11.92 -7.61 -5.88
CA PHE A 81 -12.02 -6.18 -6.22
C PHE A 81 -13.44 -5.62 -6.10
N LYS A 82 -14.49 -6.44 -6.22
CA LYS A 82 -15.88 -6.07 -5.94
C LYS A 82 -16.24 -6.11 -4.44
N SER A 83 -15.39 -6.66 -3.58
CA SER A 83 -15.73 -6.90 -2.18
C SER A 83 -15.56 -5.66 -1.29
N LYS A 84 -16.37 -5.60 -0.23
CA LYS A 84 -16.16 -4.64 0.89
C LYS A 84 -14.77 -4.79 1.53
N LYS A 85 -14.17 -5.99 1.46
CA LYS A 85 -12.85 -6.27 2.03
C LYS A 85 -11.76 -5.49 1.29
N PHE A 86 -11.77 -5.48 -0.04
CA PHE A 86 -10.84 -4.65 -0.81
C PHE A 86 -10.99 -3.18 -0.44
N ALA A 87 -12.22 -2.64 -0.43
CA ALA A 87 -12.46 -1.25 -0.07
C ALA A 87 -11.96 -0.86 1.34
N LYS A 88 -12.00 -1.79 2.31
CA LYS A 88 -11.44 -1.59 3.67
C LYS A 88 -9.90 -1.68 3.69
N ARG A 89 -9.32 -2.57 2.88
CA ARG A 89 -7.88 -2.84 2.88
C ARG A 89 -7.09 -1.98 1.90
N SER A 90 -7.76 -1.30 0.98
CA SER A 90 -7.14 -0.48 -0.08
C SER A 90 -6.25 0.63 0.48
N LYS A 91 -6.55 1.17 1.67
CA LYS A 91 -5.68 2.18 2.32
C LYS A 91 -4.30 1.58 2.62
N HIS A 92 -4.25 0.43 3.26
CA HIS A 92 -2.97 -0.24 3.57
C HIS A 92 -2.24 -0.67 2.31
N LEU A 93 -2.96 -1.20 1.31
CA LEU A 93 -2.35 -1.56 0.04
C LEU A 93 -1.75 -0.33 -0.66
N LYS A 94 -2.41 0.83 -0.59
CA LYS A 94 -1.86 2.09 -1.09
C LYS A 94 -0.60 2.49 -0.33
N ASP A 95 -0.64 2.42 1.00
CA ASP A 95 0.50 2.81 1.83
C ASP A 95 1.73 1.97 1.46
N PHE A 96 1.57 0.65 1.30
CA PHE A 96 2.63 -0.24 0.79
C PHE A 96 3.13 0.12 -0.62
N MET A 97 2.23 0.33 -1.59
CA MET A 97 2.62 0.64 -2.97
C MET A 97 3.30 2.00 -3.12
N VAL A 98 2.90 2.98 -2.30
CA VAL A 98 3.49 4.32 -2.30
C VAL A 98 4.82 4.34 -1.54
N GLU A 99 4.92 3.59 -0.44
CA GLU A 99 6.16 3.50 0.35
C GLU A 99 7.32 3.03 -0.50
N TYR A 100 7.12 2.03 -1.36
CA TYR A 100 8.17 1.44 -2.21
C TYR A 100 7.99 1.77 -3.69
N ALA A 101 7.36 2.91 -3.98
CA ALA A 101 7.23 3.42 -5.34
C ALA A 101 8.59 3.76 -5.97
N LYS A 102 8.64 3.88 -7.30
CA LYS A 102 9.89 4.14 -8.05
C LYS A 102 10.70 5.33 -7.53
N ASP A 103 10.02 6.40 -7.15
CA ASP A 103 10.56 7.68 -6.74
C ASP A 103 10.41 7.93 -5.23
N SER A 104 10.17 6.89 -4.41
CA SER A 104 10.03 7.06 -2.96
C SER A 104 11.36 7.20 -2.23
N GLY A 105 12.46 6.71 -2.81
CA GLY A 105 13.77 6.62 -2.15
C GLY A 105 13.85 5.55 -1.06
N ASN A 106 12.74 4.87 -0.75
CA ASN A 106 12.72 3.82 0.25
C ASN A 106 13.01 2.46 -0.39
N VAL A 107 13.86 1.69 0.25
CA VAL A 107 14.11 0.28 -0.04
C VAL A 107 13.66 -0.52 1.18
N PRO A 108 12.93 -1.65 1.02
CA PRO A 108 12.63 -2.51 2.15
C PRO A 108 13.93 -2.91 2.85
N ALA A 109 13.98 -2.79 4.17
CA ALA A 109 15.04 -3.46 4.93
C ALA A 109 14.93 -4.95 4.60
N CYS A 110 15.98 -5.52 4.01
CA CYS A 110 15.97 -6.83 3.37
C CYS A 110 15.40 -7.94 4.25
N ASN A 111 14.81 -8.94 3.58
CA ASN A 111 14.27 -10.17 4.16
C ASN A 111 15.34 -11.01 4.87
#